data_AF-A0A5K8ACG5-F1
#
_entry.id   AF-A0A5K8ACG5-F1
#
_cell.length_a   1.000
_cell.length_b   1.000
_cell.length_c   1.000
_cell.angle_alpha   90.00
_cell.angle_beta   90.00
_cell.angle_gamma   90.00
#
_symmetry.space_group_name_H-M   'P 1'
#
loop_
_entity.id
_entity.type
_entity.pdbx_description
1 polymer ?
#
loop_
_entity_poly.entity_id
_entity_poly.type
_entity_poly.pdbx_seq_one_letter_code
_entity_poly.pdbx_strand_id
1 'polypeptide(L)'
;MEIISATALISINETFFIQLISFLVFLYIMNRVMIRPLVNTMAERNEYFDGINSDVVSAQSDLENLHKDLDFQRSQVLKEAHGEVGKLDEEAEHYAAEIIASARSEITKLSIETEARVDKQLKDIRSQLEGEVEALTTLIMEKVLHRRLQ
;
A
#
# COMPACT_ATOMS: atom_id res chain seq x y z
N MET A 1 -30.09 -105.29 -19.95
CA MET A 1 -30.96 -104.10 -19.88
C MET A 1 -30.89 -103.61 -18.46
N GLU A 2 -30.49 -102.34 -18.30
CA GLU A 2 -30.66 -101.49 -17.11
C GLU A 2 -29.88 -101.92 -15.84
N ILE A 3 -29.32 -101.04 -15.01
CA ILE A 3 -29.73 -99.68 -14.64
C ILE A 3 -28.45 -98.87 -14.37
N ILE A 4 -28.24 -97.79 -15.12
CA ILE A 4 -27.30 -96.74 -14.73
C ILE A 4 -28.02 -95.98 -13.61
N SER A 5 -27.72 -96.32 -12.36
CA SER A 5 -28.15 -95.53 -11.21
C SER A 5 -27.41 -94.20 -11.27
N ALA A 6 -28.05 -93.19 -11.86
CA ALA A 6 -27.67 -91.80 -11.68
C ALA A 6 -27.75 -91.51 -10.18
N THR A 7 -26.61 -91.60 -9.50
CA THR A 7 -26.46 -91.08 -8.15
C THR A 7 -26.75 -89.59 -8.25
N ALA A 8 -27.92 -89.18 -7.74
CA ALA A 8 -28.20 -87.77 -7.55
C ALA A 8 -27.00 -87.20 -6.78
N LEU A 9 -26.24 -86.30 -7.42
CA LEU A 9 -25.01 -85.71 -6.86
C LEU A 9 -25.29 -84.96 -5.55
N ILE A 10 -26.58 -84.72 -5.25
CA ILE A 10 -27.10 -84.12 -4.03
C ILE A 10 -28.14 -85.09 -3.46
N SER A 11 -27.76 -85.83 -2.43
CA SER A 11 -28.69 -86.55 -1.57
C SER A 11 -28.92 -85.70 -0.32
N ILE A 12 -30.18 -85.51 0.08
CA ILE A 12 -30.50 -84.79 1.32
C ILE A 12 -30.37 -85.80 2.46
N ASN A 13 -29.23 -85.74 3.15
CA ASN A 13 -28.83 -86.62 4.24
C ASN A 13 -28.25 -85.78 5.41
N GLU A 14 -28.01 -86.39 6.57
CA GLU A 14 -27.50 -85.68 7.77
C GLU A 14 -26.22 -84.87 7.48
N THR A 15 -25.37 -85.36 6.58
CA THR A 15 -24.15 -84.67 6.11
C THR A 15 -24.43 -83.34 5.41
N PHE A 16 -25.55 -83.21 4.69
CA PHE A 16 -25.96 -81.95 4.07
C PHE A 16 -26.23 -80.86 5.12
N PHE A 17 -26.89 -81.21 6.23
CA PHE A 17 -27.14 -80.27 7.32
C PHE A 17 -25.86 -79.85 8.03
N ILE A 18 -24.94 -80.79 8.26
CA ILE A 18 -23.61 -80.49 8.84
C ILE A 18 -22.81 -79.57 7.92
N GLN A 19 -22.84 -79.79 6.61
CA GLN A 19 -22.18 -78.94 5.62
C GLN A 19 -22.79 -77.54 5.56
N LEU A 20 -24.12 -77.42 5.62
CA LEU A 20 -24.81 -76.12 5.67
C LEU A 20 -24.43 -75.33 6.91
N ILE A 21 -24.43 -75.97 8.09
CA ILE A 21 -24.00 -75.30 9.34
C ILE A 21 -22.54 -74.86 9.24
N SER A 22 -21.66 -75.71 8.70
CA SER A 22 -20.23 -75.38 8.50
C SER A 22 -20.06 -74.20 7.54
N PHE A 23 -20.85 -74.14 6.46
CA PHE A 23 -20.85 -73.01 5.53
C PHE A 23 -21.35 -71.72 6.19
N LEU A 24 -22.40 -71.77 7.00
CA LEU A 24 -22.91 -70.61 7.73
C LEU A 24 -21.89 -70.09 8.77
N VAL A 25 -21.22 -71.00 9.49
CA VAL A 25 -20.14 -70.65 10.42
C VAL A 25 -18.97 -70.02 9.66
N PHE A 26 -18.57 -70.61 8.52
CA PHE A 26 -17.53 -70.05 7.66
C PHE A 26 -17.89 -68.64 7.16
N LEU A 27 -19.12 -68.44 6.66
CA LEU A 27 -19.62 -67.14 6.22
C LEU A 27 -19.57 -66.13 7.36
N TYR A 28 -20.02 -66.51 8.56
CA TYR A 28 -19.95 -65.65 9.74
C TYR A 28 -18.51 -65.23 10.07
N ILE A 29 -17.57 -66.19 10.09
CA ILE A 29 -16.15 -65.91 10.32
C ILE A 29 -15.60 -65.00 9.22
N MET A 30 -15.86 -65.30 7.95
CA MET A 30 -15.36 -64.52 6.82
C MET A 30 -15.92 -63.10 6.81
N ASN A 31 -17.20 -62.93 7.16
CA ASN A 31 -17.82 -61.61 7.30
C ASN A 31 -17.15 -60.79 8.41
N ARG A 32 -16.86 -61.43 9.56
CA ARG A 32 -16.20 -60.79 10.70
C ARG A 32 -14.73 -60.46 10.42
N VAL A 33 -13.99 -61.37 9.77
CA VAL A 33 -12.54 -61.29 9.60
C VAL A 33 -12.13 -60.55 8.33
N MET A 34 -12.89 -60.65 7.24
CA MET A 34 -12.49 -60.12 5.94
C MET A 34 -13.43 -59.02 5.42
N ILE A 35 -14.74 -59.29 5.31
CA ILE A 35 -15.67 -58.32 4.68
C ILE A 35 -15.74 -57.02 5.48
N ARG A 36 -16.00 -57.11 6.79
CA ARG A 36 -16.16 -55.92 7.64
C ARG A 36 -14.90 -55.04 7.66
N PRO A 37 -13.69 -55.56 7.92
CA PRO A 37 -12.48 -54.73 7.88
C PRO A 37 -12.23 -54.12 6.51
N LEU A 38 -12.46 -54.86 5.42
CA LEU A 38 -12.25 -54.35 4.07
C LEU A 38 -13.18 -53.17 3.75
N VAL A 39 -14.47 -53.29 4.08
CA VAL A 39 -15.45 -52.20 3.86
C VAL A 39 -15.11 -50.99 4.72
N ASN A 40 -14.72 -51.20 5.98
CA ASN A 40 -14.34 -50.11 6.88
C ASN A 40 -13.11 -49.35 6.34
N THR A 41 -12.06 -50.05 5.92
CA THR A 41 -10.87 -49.40 5.35
C THR A 41 -11.18 -48.64 4.06
N MET A 42 -12.12 -49.14 3.24
CA MET A 42 -12.56 -48.39 2.05
C MET A 42 -13.35 -47.14 2.43
N ALA A 43 -14.20 -47.21 3.45
CA ALA A 43 -14.93 -46.05 3.96
C ALA A 43 -13.97 -45.00 4.56
N GLU A 44 -13.02 -45.41 5.40
CA GLU A 44 -11.98 -44.54 5.97
C GLU A 44 -11.16 -43.85 4.88
N ARG A 45 -10.80 -44.57 3.81
CA ARG A 45 -10.08 -43.98 2.68
C ARG A 45 -10.93 -42.94 1.96
N ASN A 46 -12.20 -43.23 1.70
CA ASN A 46 -13.09 -42.27 1.05
C ASN A 46 -13.26 -41.02 1.91
N GLU A 47 -13.52 -41.17 3.21
CA GLU A 47 -13.64 -40.06 4.15
C GLU A 47 -12.36 -39.22 4.21
N TYR A 48 -11.19 -39.86 4.22
CA TYR A 48 -9.91 -39.15 4.17
C TYR A 48 -9.74 -38.32 2.88
N PHE A 49 -10.08 -38.88 1.72
CA PHE A 49 -10.00 -38.15 0.46
C PHE A 49 -11.03 -37.02 0.36
N ASP A 50 -12.25 -37.24 0.85
CA ASP A 50 -13.28 -36.20 0.91
C ASP A 50 -12.85 -35.06 1.85
N GLY A 51 -12.23 -35.39 2.98
CA GLY A 51 -11.62 -34.42 3.90
C GLY A 51 -10.53 -33.59 3.21
N ILE A 52 -9.57 -34.24 2.53
CA ILE A 52 -8.53 -33.53 1.77
C ILE A 52 -9.15 -32.61 0.72
N ASN A 53 -10.13 -33.09 -0.05
CA ASN A 53 -10.76 -32.26 -1.09
C ASN A 53 -11.46 -31.04 -0.47
N SER A 54 -12.15 -31.22 0.66
CA SER A 54 -12.76 -30.12 1.41
C SER A 54 -11.71 -29.11 1.87
N ASP A 55 -10.60 -29.58 2.46
CA ASP A 55 -9.52 -28.73 2.95
C ASP A 55 -8.84 -27.95 1.82
N VAL A 56 -8.67 -28.57 0.65
CA VAL A 56 -8.13 -27.89 -0.54
C VAL A 56 -9.08 -26.80 -1.03
N VAL A 57 -10.38 -27.07 -1.07
CA VAL A 57 -11.40 -26.08 -1.47
C VAL A 57 -11.45 -24.92 -0.48
N SER A 58 -11.42 -25.19 0.83
CA SER A 58 -11.40 -24.12 1.84
C SER A 58 -10.12 -23.31 1.76
N ALA A 59 -8.95 -23.96 1.62
CA ALA A 59 -7.68 -23.27 1.48
C ALA A 59 -7.65 -22.39 0.23
N GLN A 60 -8.22 -22.84 -0.88
CA GLN A 60 -8.33 -22.05 -2.10
C GLN A 60 -9.25 -20.84 -1.91
N SER A 61 -10.39 -21.01 -1.24
CA SER A 61 -11.29 -19.89 -0.91
C SER A 61 -10.63 -18.88 0.03
N ASP A 62 -9.88 -19.34 1.03
CA ASP A 62 -9.18 -18.47 1.98
C ASP A 62 -8.09 -17.66 1.27
N LEU A 63 -7.37 -18.28 0.33
CA LEU A 63 -6.36 -17.64 -0.50
C LEU A 63 -7.00 -16.56 -1.41
N GLU A 64 -8.14 -16.85 -2.04
CA GLU A 64 -8.88 -15.87 -2.83
C GLU A 64 -9.35 -14.67 -1.99
N ASN A 65 -9.86 -14.93 -0.78
CA ASN A 65 -10.29 -13.87 0.13
C ASN A 65 -9.11 -13.01 0.59
N LEU A 66 -7.98 -13.64 0.94
CA LEU A 66 -6.76 -12.94 1.31
C LEU A 66 -6.24 -12.06 0.15
N HIS A 67 -6.29 -12.56 -1.09
CA HIS A 67 -5.91 -11.76 -2.25
C HIS A 67 -6.81 -10.53 -2.43
N LYS A 68 -8.13 -10.69 -2.30
CA LYS A 68 -9.08 -9.57 -2.38
C LYS A 68 -8.82 -8.52 -1.29
N ASP A 69 -8.57 -8.96 -0.06
CA ASP A 69 -8.27 -8.06 1.05
C ASP A 69 -6.94 -7.32 0.83
N LEU A 70 -5.91 -8.00 0.34
CA LEU A 70 -4.63 -7.38 0.02
C LEU A 70 -4.76 -6.35 -1.11
N ASP A 71 -5.51 -6.67 -2.16
CA ASP A 71 -5.74 -5.73 -3.26
C ASP A 71 -6.54 -4.51 -2.80
N PHE A 72 -7.54 -4.71 -1.94
CA PHE A 72 -8.29 -3.62 -1.33
C PHE A 72 -7.40 -2.72 -0.47
N GLN A 73 -6.62 -3.30 0.45
CA GLN A 73 -5.69 -2.54 1.30
C GLN A 73 -4.64 -1.80 0.46
N ARG A 74 -4.10 -2.44 -0.57
CA ARG A 74 -3.15 -1.81 -1.50
C ARG A 74 -3.78 -0.61 -2.20
N SER A 75 -5.01 -0.75 -2.71
CA SER A 75 -5.72 0.35 -3.36
C SER A 75 -5.97 1.51 -2.39
N GLN A 76 -6.36 1.20 -1.14
CA GLN A 76 -6.58 2.20 -0.10
C GLN A 76 -5.28 2.96 0.22
N VAL A 77 -4.17 2.25 0.45
CA VAL A 77 -2.86 2.87 0.74
C VAL A 77 -2.41 3.76 -0.41
N LEU A 78 -2.57 3.33 -1.66
CA LEU A 78 -2.22 4.16 -2.82
C LEU A 78 -3.09 5.42 -2.89
N LYS A 79 -4.40 5.30 -2.62
CA LYS A 79 -5.32 6.44 -2.60
C LYS A 79 -4.96 7.44 -1.49
N GLU A 80 -4.63 6.95 -0.29
CA GLU A 80 -4.20 7.76 0.83
C GLU A 80 -2.87 8.46 0.53
N ALA A 81 -1.89 7.73 -0.02
CA ALA A 81 -0.60 8.30 -0.43
C ALA A 81 -0.75 9.39 -1.49
N HIS A 82 -1.56 9.16 -2.53
CA HIS A 82 -1.85 10.18 -3.53
C HIS A 82 -2.58 11.39 -2.95
N GLY A 83 -3.51 11.17 -2.02
CA GLY A 83 -4.19 12.26 -1.33
C GLY A 83 -3.23 13.10 -0.49
N GLU A 84 -2.28 12.47 0.20
CA GLU A 84 -1.31 13.17 1.02
C GLU A 84 -0.27 13.93 0.18
N VAL A 85 0.21 13.33 -0.90
CA VAL A 85 1.08 14.03 -1.87
C VAL A 85 0.37 15.25 -2.45
N GLY A 86 -0.91 15.12 -2.82
CA GLY A 86 -1.69 16.26 -3.32
C GLY A 86 -1.82 17.41 -2.33
N LYS A 87 -2.01 17.12 -1.03
CA LYS A 87 -2.03 18.16 0.01
C LYS A 87 -0.66 18.82 0.19
N LEU A 88 0.41 18.02 0.17
CA LEU A 88 1.77 18.54 0.29
C LEU A 88 2.12 19.44 -0.89
N ASP A 89 1.69 19.08 -2.10
CA ASP A 89 1.87 19.92 -3.29
C ASP A 89 1.10 21.24 -3.16
N GLU A 90 -0.16 21.21 -2.71
CA GLU A 90 -0.96 22.42 -2.49
C GLU A 90 -0.37 23.32 -1.40
N GLU A 91 0.09 22.74 -0.29
CA GLU A 91 0.77 23.47 0.79
C GLU A 91 2.10 24.06 0.32
N ALA A 92 2.87 23.31 -0.48
CA ALA A 92 4.12 23.79 -1.07
C ALA A 92 3.88 24.94 -2.06
N GLU A 93 2.84 24.87 -2.89
CA GLU A 93 2.45 25.96 -3.78
C GLU A 93 2.07 27.22 -3.01
N HIS A 94 1.26 27.08 -1.95
CA HIS A 94 0.87 28.20 -1.09
C HIS A 94 2.09 28.82 -0.41
N TYR A 95 2.97 28.01 0.17
CA TYR A 95 4.18 28.48 0.83
C TYR A 95 5.15 29.16 -0.14
N ALA A 96 5.31 28.62 -1.35
CA ALA A 96 6.12 29.25 -2.40
C ALA A 96 5.53 30.60 -2.82
N ALA A 97 4.21 30.69 -2.99
CA ALA A 97 3.54 31.94 -3.31
C ALA A 97 3.71 33.00 -2.20
N GLU A 98 3.62 32.58 -0.94
CA GLU A 98 3.83 33.44 0.22
C GLU A 98 5.27 33.97 0.30
N ILE A 99 6.27 33.10 0.08
CA ILE A 99 7.69 33.51 0.02
C ILE A 99 7.89 34.55 -1.09
N ILE A 100 7.36 34.31 -2.29
CA ILE A 100 7.50 35.22 -3.42
C ILE A 100 6.82 36.57 -3.11
N ALA A 101 5.63 36.54 -2.50
CA ALA A 101 4.91 37.75 -2.11
C ALA A 101 5.67 38.55 -1.06
N SER A 102 6.20 37.88 -0.03
CA SER A 102 7.02 38.51 1.02
C SER A 102 8.29 39.14 0.43
N ALA A 103 9.03 38.39 -0.39
CA ALA A 103 10.24 38.89 -1.04
C ALA A 103 9.96 40.12 -1.92
N ARG A 104 8.85 40.11 -2.68
CA ARG A 104 8.43 41.29 -3.45
C ARG A 104 8.13 42.50 -2.55
N SER A 105 7.43 42.29 -1.43
CA SER A 105 7.14 43.35 -0.47
C SER A 105 8.43 43.94 0.12
N GLU A 106 9.39 43.10 0.50
CA GLU A 106 10.69 43.53 1.02
C GLU A 106 11.49 44.31 -0.02
N ILE A 107 11.52 43.85 -1.27
CA ILE A 107 12.18 44.56 -2.38
C ILE A 107 11.54 45.95 -2.57
N THR A 108 10.21 46.05 -2.56
CA THR A 108 9.52 47.34 -2.69
C THR A 108 9.85 48.28 -1.53
N LYS A 109 9.86 47.77 -0.29
CA LYS A 109 10.24 48.56 0.89
C LYS A 109 11.68 49.07 0.78
N LEU A 110 12.61 48.19 0.40
CA LEU A 110 14.02 48.52 0.23
C LEU A 110 14.23 49.55 -0.88
N SER A 111 13.48 49.46 -1.98
CA SER A 111 13.51 50.44 -3.07
C SER A 111 13.08 51.82 -2.59
N ILE A 112 11.95 51.91 -1.88
CA ILE A 112 11.42 53.17 -1.35
C ILE A 112 12.40 53.78 -0.33
N GLU A 113 12.95 52.96 0.57
CA GLU A 113 13.95 53.41 1.55
C GLU A 113 15.23 53.92 0.86
N THR A 114 15.67 53.23 -0.18
CA THR A 114 16.85 53.63 -0.96
C THR A 114 16.62 54.93 -1.70
N GLU A 115 15.47 55.11 -2.36
CA GLU A 115 15.09 56.38 -3.01
C GLU A 115 15.06 57.53 -2.00
N ALA A 116 14.40 57.33 -0.85
CA ALA A 116 14.35 58.35 0.20
C ALA A 116 15.75 58.72 0.73
N ARG A 117 16.65 57.74 0.86
CA ARG A 117 18.03 57.97 1.28
C ARG A 117 18.83 58.74 0.22
N VAL A 118 18.66 58.42 -1.06
CA VAL A 118 19.30 59.13 -2.18
C VAL A 118 18.82 60.57 -2.24
N ASP A 119 17.51 60.82 -2.12
CA ASP A 119 16.94 62.17 -2.09
C ASP A 119 17.47 63.01 -0.92
N LYS A 120 17.61 62.39 0.26
CA LYS A 120 18.21 63.04 1.42
C LYS A 120 19.67 63.39 1.17
N GLN A 121 20.47 62.46 0.66
CA GLN A 121 21.87 62.71 0.32
C GLN A 121 22.02 63.82 -0.74
N LEU A 122 21.13 63.85 -1.74
CA LEU A 122 21.16 64.89 -2.77
C LEU A 122 20.84 66.28 -2.20
N LYS A 123 19.90 66.38 -1.25
CA LYS A 123 19.60 67.61 -0.52
C LYS A 123 20.78 68.06 0.35
N ASP A 124 21.38 67.14 1.09
CA ASP A 124 22.53 67.43 1.96
C ASP A 124 23.72 67.93 1.13
N ILE A 125 24.03 67.29 0.01
CA ILE A 125 25.10 67.71 -0.92
C ILE A 125 24.80 69.10 -1.52
N ARG A 126 23.55 69.37 -1.95
CA ARG A 126 23.17 70.68 -2.48
C ARG A 126 23.37 71.79 -1.45
N SER A 127 22.98 71.56 -0.19
CA SER A 127 23.19 72.52 0.90
C SER A 127 24.68 72.78 1.16
N GLN A 128 25.54 71.76 1.09
CA GLN A 128 26.99 71.93 1.21
C GLN A 128 27.58 72.72 0.02
N LEU A 129 27.13 72.43 -1.20
CA LEU A 129 27.57 73.14 -2.41
C LEU A 129 27.19 74.62 -2.40
N GLU A 130 26.02 74.99 -1.88
CA GLU A 130 25.64 76.41 -1.73
C GLU A 130 26.64 77.16 -0.85
N GLY A 131 27.05 76.57 0.28
CA GLY A 131 28.08 77.15 1.14
C GLY A 131 29.46 77.23 0.48
N GLU A 132 29.86 76.19 -0.27
CA GLU A 132 31.12 76.22 -1.03
C GLU A 132 31.11 77.25 -2.16
N VAL A 133 29.98 77.42 -2.86
CA VAL A 133 29.83 78.41 -3.92
C VAL A 133 29.90 79.83 -3.35
N GLU A 134 29.30 80.10 -2.21
CA GLU A 134 29.38 81.42 -1.54
C GLU A 134 30.81 81.73 -1.09
N ALA A 135 31.52 80.74 -0.52
CA ALA A 135 32.93 80.86 -0.15
C ALA A 135 33.83 81.09 -1.38
N LEU A 136 33.62 80.35 -2.47
CA LEU A 136 34.37 80.48 -3.71
C LEU A 136 34.10 81.83 -4.40
N THR A 137 32.85 82.30 -4.39
CA THR A 137 32.47 83.59 -4.96
C THR A 137 33.14 84.74 -4.21
N THR A 138 33.16 84.68 -2.88
CA THR A 138 33.90 85.64 -2.04
C THR A 138 35.40 85.63 -2.38
N LEU A 139 36.00 84.44 -2.51
CA LEU A 139 37.41 84.29 -2.87
C LEU A 139 37.74 84.90 -4.25
N ILE A 140 36.86 84.68 -5.24
CA ILE A 140 37.01 85.25 -6.59
C ILE A 140 36.87 86.78 -6.53
N MET A 141 35.88 87.30 -5.81
CA MET A 141 35.68 88.75 -5.68
C MET A 141 36.89 89.42 -5.01
N GLU A 142 37.47 88.82 -3.96
CA GLU A 142 38.70 89.33 -3.33
C GLU A 142 39.90 89.34 -4.29
N LYS A 143 40.05 88.28 -5.10
CA LYS A 143 41.11 88.15 -6.12
C LYS A 143 40.99 89.17 -7.24
N VAL A 144 39.77 89.47 -7.69
CA VAL A 144 39.51 90.43 -8.78
C VAL A 144 39.64 91.88 -8.28
N LEU A 145 39.12 92.20 -7.10
CA LEU A 145 39.14 93.55 -6.53
C LEU A 145 40.47 93.94 -5.86
N HIS A 146 41.45 93.02 -5.79
CA HIS A 146 42.76 93.21 -5.13
C HIS A 146 42.65 93.76 -3.69
N ARG A 147 41.52 93.49 -3.03
CA ARG A 147 41.15 94.00 -1.70
C ARG A 147 40.33 92.93 -1.01
N ARG A 148 40.57 92.73 0.30
CA ARG A 148 39.74 91.83 1.11
C ARG A 148 38.34 92.41 1.31
N LEU A 149 37.34 91.56 1.18
CA LEU A 149 35.96 91.85 1.51
C LEU A 149 35.73 91.30 2.93
N GLN A 150 35.69 92.21 3.91
CA GLN A 150 35.28 91.90 5.28
C GLN A 150 33.77 91.81 5.36
#